data_AF-A0A8H6LX31-F1
#
_entry.id   AF-A0A8H6LX31-F1
#
_cell.length_a   1.000
_cell.length_b   1.000
_cell.length_c   1.000
_cell.angle_alpha   90.00
_cell.angle_beta   90.00
_cell.angle_gamma   90.00
#
_symmetry.space_group_name_H-M   'P 1'
#
loop_
_entity.id
_entity.type
_entity.pdbx_description
1 polymer ?
#
loop_
_entity_poly.entity_id
_entity_poly.type
_entity_poly.pdbx_seq_one_letter_code
_entity_poly.pdbx_strand_id
1 'polypeptide(L)'
;MSARRDDRTDAEKELWSKFSSKLKPDPVTGILNNNDILTFMREHENDPEFQSLFESSRQREKERDEATDLDTYDFATLARDTIEPGGFWRVRVEYSGLVDPETDLIVEQHELKDYPNAKHTYRMLCDVPGGRDPTLSGEVDSRLVADFEGLPKSNDVLLFIKKSMALPISCFAPGVPAELRITHEFEPHRAALAPFLDSIAAATSSRRKFTWMIEDAKTAEFIGELTYAKASFFYEQNKSMGLRAKEQGNVAFRSGKTKEAIDHYTQALRRFEDAHCQKVLEKEKKEVMKLMAVTISNRSAAFVLPGETQDLESAVNDGTKAIFADKFYAKGYARLAKAQQASGNFAKAQDAIAEGLRLPELQNESGLVDILIGLQTDGKGLPEDDEEFRRVARRILHDDQESSKRVEDIKGLWRERITRVPLSASGDL
;
A
#
# COMPACT_ATOMS: atom_id res chain seq x y z
N MET A 1 21.89 15.86 -17.55
CA MET A 1 20.44 15.54 -17.56
C MET A 1 20.34 14.37 -18.50
N SER A 2 20.29 13.13 -17.96
CA SER A 2 20.17 11.93 -18.77
C SER A 2 19.07 12.13 -19.79
N ALA A 3 19.43 12.13 -21.08
CA ALA A 3 18.47 12.36 -22.15
C ALA A 3 17.46 11.21 -22.17
N ARG A 4 16.37 11.33 -21.40
CA ARG A 4 15.22 10.45 -21.49
C ARG A 4 14.70 10.55 -22.91
N ARG A 5 14.69 9.43 -23.64
CA ARG A 5 14.13 9.33 -24.98
C ARG A 5 12.86 8.51 -24.86
N ASP A 6 11.73 9.07 -25.25
CA ASP A 6 10.48 8.32 -25.33
C ASP A 6 10.55 7.41 -26.57
N ASP A 7 10.93 6.16 -26.33
CA ASP A 7 11.10 5.11 -27.33
C ASP A 7 9.79 4.37 -27.65
N ARG A 8 8.67 4.77 -27.00
CA ARG A 8 7.35 4.20 -27.28
C ARG A 8 6.95 4.41 -28.74
N THR A 9 6.29 3.41 -29.30
CA THR A 9 5.66 3.52 -30.63
C THR A 9 4.55 4.57 -30.60
N ASP A 10 4.14 5.07 -31.76
CA ASP A 10 3.04 6.05 -31.81
C ASP A 10 1.73 5.47 -31.26
N ALA A 11 1.49 4.17 -31.49
CA ALA A 11 0.35 3.44 -30.93
C ALA A 11 0.40 3.40 -29.39
N GLU A 12 1.58 3.19 -28.80
CA GLU A 12 1.76 3.18 -27.35
C GLU A 12 1.66 4.57 -26.72
N LYS A 13 2.11 5.61 -27.42
CA LYS A 13 1.91 6.99 -26.99
C LYS A 13 0.43 7.34 -26.97
N GLU A 14 -0.33 6.88 -27.97
CA GLU A 14 -1.78 7.02 -28.02
C GLU A 14 -2.46 6.25 -26.87
N LEU A 15 -2.06 4.99 -26.65
CA LEU A 15 -2.56 4.18 -25.52
C LEU A 15 -2.25 4.83 -24.17
N TRP A 16 -1.03 5.34 -23.98
CA TRP A 16 -0.65 6.06 -22.76
C TRP A 16 -1.46 7.35 -22.59
N SER A 17 -1.74 8.07 -23.68
CA SER A 17 -2.60 9.26 -23.63
C SER A 17 -4.03 8.90 -23.22
N LYS A 18 -4.57 7.76 -23.67
CA LYS A 18 -5.89 7.27 -23.27
C LYS A 18 -5.92 6.78 -21.82
N PHE A 19 -4.86 6.15 -21.34
CA PHE A 19 -4.74 5.70 -19.96
C PHE A 19 -4.55 6.87 -18.99
N SER A 20 -3.60 7.76 -19.28
CA SER A 20 -3.28 8.91 -18.41
C SER A 20 -4.43 9.88 -18.21
N SER A 21 -5.38 9.96 -19.16
CA SER A 21 -6.61 10.76 -19.01
C SER A 21 -7.62 10.17 -18.00
N LYS A 22 -7.50 8.88 -17.67
CA LYS A 22 -8.29 8.20 -16.63
C LYS A 22 -7.71 8.41 -15.23
N LEU A 23 -6.44 8.80 -15.13
CA LEU A 23 -5.78 9.02 -13.85
C LEU A 23 -6.21 10.35 -13.24
N LYS A 24 -6.47 10.35 -11.95
CA LYS A 24 -6.83 11.56 -11.20
C LYS A 24 -5.57 12.09 -10.50
N PRO A 25 -4.98 13.21 -10.95
CA PRO A 25 -3.82 13.80 -10.27
C PRO A 25 -4.19 14.23 -8.85
N ASP A 26 -3.18 14.39 -7.98
CA ASP A 26 -3.37 14.91 -6.63
C ASP A 26 -4.13 16.26 -6.71
N PRO A 27 -5.28 16.41 -6.02
CA PRO A 27 -6.14 17.58 -6.14
C PRO A 27 -5.54 18.87 -5.56
N VAL A 28 -4.43 18.76 -4.80
CA VAL A 28 -3.71 19.88 -4.19
C VAL A 28 -2.52 20.29 -5.05
N THR A 29 -1.73 19.33 -5.53
CA THR A 29 -0.54 19.64 -6.33
C THR A 29 -0.84 19.75 -7.83
N GLY A 30 -1.94 19.14 -8.29
CA GLY A 30 -2.26 18.98 -9.71
C GLY A 30 -1.32 18.03 -10.44
N ILE A 31 -0.43 17.35 -9.71
CA ILE A 31 0.61 16.47 -10.26
C ILE A 31 0.16 15.03 -10.09
N LEU A 32 0.28 14.26 -11.16
CA LEU A 32 0.14 12.82 -11.13
C LEU A 32 1.39 12.20 -10.51
N ASN A 33 1.25 11.48 -9.40
CA ASN A 33 2.36 10.76 -8.78
C ASN A 33 2.25 9.24 -9.00
N ASN A 34 3.31 8.48 -8.66
CA ASN A 34 3.31 7.03 -8.80
C ASN A 34 2.24 6.34 -7.94
N ASN A 35 1.89 6.90 -6.78
CA ASN A 35 0.83 6.37 -5.93
C ASN A 35 -0.55 6.47 -6.60
N ASP A 36 -0.82 7.52 -7.38
CA ASP A 36 -2.06 7.65 -8.16
C ASP A 36 -2.14 6.55 -9.23
N ILE A 37 -1.02 6.23 -9.88
CA ILE A 37 -0.92 5.13 -10.87
C ILE A 37 -1.15 3.79 -10.18
N LEU A 38 -0.46 3.51 -9.07
CA LEU A 38 -0.60 2.25 -8.31
C LEU A 38 -2.01 2.07 -7.74
N THR A 39 -2.64 3.15 -7.29
CA THR A 39 -4.03 3.13 -6.81
C THR A 39 -4.98 2.79 -7.95
N PHE A 40 -4.83 3.45 -9.10
CA PHE A 40 -5.62 3.14 -10.27
C PHE A 40 -5.45 1.68 -10.71
N MET A 41 -4.21 1.18 -10.76
CA MET A 41 -3.90 -0.22 -11.09
C MET A 41 -4.63 -1.21 -10.20
N ARG A 42 -4.65 -0.95 -8.88
CA ARG A 42 -5.32 -1.81 -7.90
C ARG A 42 -6.83 -1.79 -8.06
N GLU A 43 -7.40 -0.65 -8.40
CA GLU A 43 -8.85 -0.46 -8.53
C GLU A 43 -9.38 -0.92 -9.90
N HIS A 44 -8.52 -0.99 -10.92
CA HIS A 44 -8.89 -1.20 -12.32
C HIS A 44 -7.99 -2.25 -12.99
N GLU A 45 -7.70 -3.36 -12.29
CA GLU A 45 -6.81 -4.43 -12.75
C GLU A 45 -7.22 -5.00 -14.12
N ASN A 46 -8.53 -5.01 -14.41
CA ASN A 46 -9.09 -5.52 -15.67
C ASN A 46 -9.27 -4.45 -16.77
N ASP A 47 -8.69 -3.25 -16.61
CA ASP A 47 -8.78 -2.20 -17.63
C ASP A 47 -8.03 -2.62 -18.91
N PRO A 48 -8.69 -2.69 -20.08
CA PRO A 48 -8.09 -3.25 -21.28
C PRO A 48 -6.97 -2.37 -21.85
N GLU A 49 -7.06 -1.04 -21.72
CA GLU A 49 -5.97 -0.15 -22.11
C GLU A 49 -4.75 -0.31 -21.21
N PHE A 50 -4.95 -0.51 -19.90
CA PHE A 50 -3.87 -0.80 -18.98
C PHE A 50 -3.17 -2.14 -19.29
N GLN A 51 -3.94 -3.22 -19.49
CA GLN A 51 -3.40 -4.54 -19.85
C GLN A 51 -2.59 -4.47 -21.15
N SER A 52 -3.13 -3.80 -22.17
CA SER A 52 -2.44 -3.63 -23.45
C SER A 52 -1.15 -2.81 -23.33
N LEU A 53 -1.13 -1.75 -22.50
CA LEU A 53 0.09 -0.98 -22.21
C LEU A 53 1.15 -1.84 -21.53
N PHE A 54 0.75 -2.66 -20.57
CA PHE A 54 1.64 -3.53 -19.81
C PHE A 54 2.24 -4.65 -20.69
N GLU A 55 1.41 -5.32 -21.48
CA GLU A 55 1.84 -6.33 -22.45
C GLU A 55 2.79 -5.75 -23.51
N SER A 56 2.44 -4.59 -24.08
CA SER A 56 3.29 -3.90 -25.05
C SER A 56 4.65 -3.56 -24.42
N SER A 57 4.68 -3.12 -23.16
CA SER A 57 5.93 -2.82 -22.45
C SER A 57 6.80 -4.07 -22.29
N ARG A 58 6.22 -5.19 -21.85
CA ARG A 58 6.93 -6.47 -21.71
C ARG A 58 7.46 -6.99 -23.04
N GLN A 59 6.67 -6.88 -24.09
CA GLN A 59 7.08 -7.33 -25.42
C GLN A 59 8.28 -6.53 -25.94
N ARG A 60 8.29 -5.20 -25.77
CA ARG A 60 9.44 -4.36 -26.14
C ARG A 60 10.69 -4.71 -25.33
N GLU A 61 10.55 -4.94 -24.03
CA GLU A 61 11.67 -5.34 -23.18
C GLU A 61 12.27 -6.66 -23.67
N LYS A 62 11.43 -7.65 -23.96
CA LYS A 62 11.84 -8.95 -24.51
C LYS A 62 12.54 -8.81 -25.86
N GLU A 63 11.99 -8.04 -26.79
CA GLU A 63 12.59 -7.82 -28.11
C GLU A 63 13.96 -7.14 -28.01
N ARG A 64 14.11 -6.19 -27.08
CA ARG A 64 15.40 -5.50 -26.84
C ARG A 64 16.45 -6.44 -26.24
N ASP A 65 16.04 -7.28 -25.30
CA ASP A 65 16.88 -8.32 -24.71
C ASP A 65 17.33 -9.34 -25.78
N GLU A 66 16.42 -9.78 -26.66
CA GLU A 66 16.73 -10.74 -27.73
C GLU A 66 17.62 -10.13 -28.84
N ALA A 67 17.46 -8.84 -29.13
CA ALA A 67 18.22 -8.15 -30.18
C ALA A 67 19.66 -7.79 -29.77
N THR A 68 20.00 -7.88 -28.48
CA THR A 68 21.25 -7.32 -27.96
C THR A 68 22.09 -8.39 -27.27
N ASP A 69 23.18 -8.79 -27.91
CA ASP A 69 24.19 -9.65 -27.29
C ASP A 69 25.14 -8.83 -26.43
N LEU A 70 25.02 -8.98 -25.10
CA LEU A 70 25.80 -8.25 -24.10
C LEU A 70 27.25 -8.73 -23.96
N ASP A 71 27.63 -9.83 -24.60
CA ASP A 71 29.03 -10.30 -24.60
C ASP A 71 29.81 -9.69 -25.76
N THR A 72 29.14 -9.34 -26.86
CA THR A 72 29.73 -8.66 -28.02
C THR A 72 29.42 -7.16 -28.09
N TYR A 73 28.59 -6.64 -27.19
CA TYR A 73 28.22 -5.24 -27.13
C TYR A 73 29.44 -4.31 -26.89
N ASP A 74 29.56 -3.24 -27.69
CA ASP A 74 30.68 -2.30 -27.62
C ASP A 74 30.52 -1.26 -26.50
N PHE A 75 30.77 -1.69 -25.26
CA PHE A 75 30.76 -0.81 -24.09
C PHE A 75 31.84 0.27 -24.13
N ALA A 76 32.94 0.05 -24.86
CA ALA A 76 34.02 1.02 -24.97
C ALA A 76 33.58 2.24 -25.79
N THR A 77 32.91 2.03 -26.91
CA THR A 77 32.30 3.10 -27.69
C THR A 77 31.19 3.78 -26.92
N LEU A 78 30.32 3.01 -26.26
CA LEU A 78 29.26 3.57 -25.40
C LEU A 78 29.84 4.54 -24.36
N ALA A 79 30.93 4.14 -23.68
CA ALA A 79 31.59 4.97 -22.66
C ALA A 79 32.18 6.26 -23.24
N ARG A 80 32.83 6.22 -24.41
CA ARG A 80 33.39 7.42 -25.04
C ARG A 80 32.30 8.44 -25.41
N ASP A 81 31.15 7.96 -25.86
CA ASP A 81 30.15 8.80 -26.50
C ASP A 81 29.09 9.33 -25.54
N THR A 82 28.78 8.59 -24.47
CA THR A 82 27.58 8.82 -23.64
C THR A 82 27.84 9.33 -22.23
N ILE A 83 29.09 9.34 -21.73
CA ILE A 83 29.37 9.79 -20.36
C ILE A 83 28.99 11.27 -20.18
N GLU A 84 28.01 11.50 -19.32
CA GLU A 84 27.60 12.84 -18.88
C GLU A 84 28.48 13.32 -17.71
N PRO A 85 29.10 14.51 -17.79
CA PRO A 85 29.82 15.09 -16.66
C PRO A 85 28.92 15.22 -15.42
N GLY A 86 29.38 14.69 -14.29
CA GLY A 86 28.59 14.66 -13.04
C GLY A 86 27.46 13.64 -13.02
N GLY A 87 27.33 12.79 -14.05
CA GLY A 87 26.39 11.68 -14.06
C GLY A 87 26.76 10.65 -12.99
N PHE A 88 25.83 10.36 -12.10
CA PHE A 88 26.04 9.46 -10.97
C PHE A 88 24.97 8.38 -10.94
N TRP A 89 25.38 7.12 -10.93
CA TRP A 89 24.48 5.97 -10.77
C TRP A 89 24.83 5.17 -9.51
N ARG A 90 23.82 4.58 -8.87
CA ARG A 90 24.00 3.73 -7.69
C ARG A 90 23.34 2.36 -7.88
N VAL A 91 24.09 1.28 -7.75
CA VAL A 91 23.57 -0.10 -7.80
C VAL A 91 23.44 -0.64 -6.39
N ARG A 92 22.22 -1.01 -6.00
CA ARG A 92 21.89 -1.56 -4.68
C ARG A 92 21.06 -2.83 -4.78
N VAL A 93 21.02 -3.60 -3.70
CA VAL A 93 20.10 -4.74 -3.51
C VAL A 93 19.19 -4.48 -2.31
N GLU A 94 17.93 -4.86 -2.43
CA GLU A 94 16.97 -4.86 -1.33
C GLU A 94 16.35 -6.24 -1.18
N TYR A 95 16.07 -6.62 0.08
CA TYR A 95 15.26 -7.81 0.33
C TYR A 95 13.79 -7.51 0.00
N SER A 96 13.18 -8.38 -0.81
CA SER A 96 11.83 -8.19 -1.35
C SER A 96 10.77 -9.03 -0.66
N GLY A 97 11.17 -9.87 0.30
CA GLY A 97 10.26 -10.73 1.06
C GLY A 97 10.41 -12.21 0.71
N LEU A 98 9.44 -13.00 1.16
CA LEU A 98 9.25 -14.38 0.74
C LEU A 98 8.21 -14.39 -0.36
N VAL A 99 8.47 -15.09 -1.46
CA VAL A 99 7.53 -15.24 -2.57
C VAL A 99 7.33 -16.71 -2.84
N ASP A 100 6.07 -17.12 -2.95
CA ASP A 100 5.73 -18.46 -3.40
C ASP A 100 5.96 -18.58 -4.92
N PRO A 101 6.86 -19.47 -5.38
CA PRO A 101 7.24 -19.53 -6.79
C PRO A 101 6.15 -20.07 -7.72
N GLU A 102 5.06 -20.65 -7.18
CA GLU A 102 3.95 -21.17 -7.98
C GLU A 102 2.88 -20.09 -8.22
N THR A 103 2.67 -19.20 -7.24
CA THR A 103 1.60 -18.20 -7.27
C THR A 103 2.08 -16.77 -7.41
N ASP A 104 3.39 -16.53 -7.32
CA ASP A 104 4.02 -15.19 -7.22
C ASP A 104 3.49 -14.35 -6.03
N LEU A 105 2.81 -14.97 -5.07
CA LEU A 105 2.29 -14.29 -3.89
C LEU A 105 3.42 -13.99 -2.90
N ILE A 106 3.43 -12.77 -2.37
CA ILE A 106 4.27 -12.42 -1.23
C ILE A 106 3.70 -13.12 0.01
N VAL A 107 4.54 -13.92 0.66
CA VAL A 107 4.20 -14.75 1.81
C VAL A 107 4.72 -14.09 3.08
N GLU A 108 3.84 -13.86 4.05
CA GLU A 108 4.25 -13.39 5.36
C GLU A 108 4.87 -14.53 6.18
N GLN A 109 5.74 -14.19 7.14
CA GLN A 109 6.45 -15.21 7.92
C GLN A 109 5.51 -16.19 8.66
N HIS A 110 4.30 -15.75 9.02
CA HIS A 110 3.30 -16.58 9.70
C HIS A 110 2.52 -17.50 8.74
N GLU A 111 2.55 -17.22 7.44
CA GLU A 111 1.87 -17.98 6.37
C GLU A 111 2.77 -19.08 5.77
N LEU A 112 4.05 -19.14 6.18
CA LEU A 112 5.03 -20.13 5.71
C LEU A 112 4.59 -21.60 5.86
N LYS A 113 3.63 -21.88 6.75
CA LYS A 113 3.05 -23.23 6.89
C LYS A 113 2.22 -23.63 5.68
N ASP A 114 1.51 -22.67 5.11
CA ASP A 114 0.63 -22.86 3.97
C ASP A 114 1.40 -22.76 2.64
N TYR A 115 2.56 -22.07 2.67
CA TYR A 115 3.46 -21.90 1.52
C TYR A 115 4.89 -22.42 1.84
N PRO A 116 5.08 -23.75 1.98
CA PRO A 116 6.37 -24.32 2.38
C PRO A 116 7.48 -24.13 1.34
N ASN A 117 7.13 -23.82 0.09
CA ASN A 117 8.06 -23.59 -1.01
C ASN A 117 8.45 -22.12 -1.19
N ALA A 118 7.94 -21.22 -0.34
CA ALA A 118 8.24 -19.80 -0.44
C ALA A 118 9.76 -19.54 -0.36
N LYS A 119 10.27 -18.74 -1.29
CA LYS A 119 11.70 -18.42 -1.40
C LYS A 119 11.94 -16.96 -1.09
N HIS A 120 13.08 -16.70 -0.47
CA HIS A 120 13.56 -15.32 -0.30
C HIS A 120 13.83 -14.70 -1.66
N THR A 121 13.27 -13.54 -1.91
CA THR A 121 13.53 -12.78 -3.14
C THR A 121 14.27 -11.49 -2.82
N TYR A 122 15.09 -11.06 -3.77
CA TYR A 122 15.90 -9.85 -3.67
C TYR A 122 15.76 -9.05 -4.94
N ARG A 123 15.63 -7.73 -4.81
CA ARG A 123 15.54 -6.80 -5.93
C ARG A 123 16.83 -6.02 -6.06
N MET A 124 17.46 -6.09 -7.23
CA MET A 124 18.54 -5.19 -7.59
C MET A 124 17.99 -3.96 -8.31
N LEU A 125 18.52 -2.78 -7.98
CA LEU A 125 18.13 -1.51 -8.58
C LEU A 125 19.37 -0.74 -9.01
N CYS A 126 19.33 -0.15 -10.21
CA CYS A 126 20.32 0.82 -10.69
C CYS A 126 19.70 2.21 -10.69
N ASP A 127 19.95 2.97 -9.64
CA ASP A 127 19.35 4.27 -9.38
C ASP A 127 20.11 5.43 -10.05
N VAL A 128 19.38 6.46 -10.46
CA VAL A 128 19.89 7.75 -10.97
C VAL A 128 19.33 8.88 -10.13
N PRO A 129 20.08 9.39 -9.16
CA PRO A 129 19.68 10.56 -8.38
C PRO A 129 19.51 11.80 -9.29
N GLY A 130 18.34 12.43 -9.26
CA GLY A 130 18.08 13.68 -10.00
C GLY A 130 17.06 13.60 -11.15
N GLY A 131 16.11 12.66 -11.10
CA GLY A 131 14.90 12.71 -11.94
C GLY A 131 14.11 14.01 -11.80
N ARG A 132 13.26 14.32 -12.80
CA ARG A 132 12.44 15.56 -12.86
C ARG A 132 11.77 15.80 -11.50
N ASP A 133 12.16 16.91 -10.88
CA ASP A 133 11.51 17.51 -9.71
C ASP A 133 11.95 16.97 -8.31
N PRO A 134 12.93 17.63 -7.67
CA PRO A 134 13.30 17.35 -6.29
C PRO A 134 12.21 17.70 -5.26
N THR A 135 11.11 18.35 -5.66
CA THR A 135 10.32 19.12 -4.70
C THR A 135 9.22 18.35 -3.97
N LEU A 136 8.79 17.14 -4.38
CA LEU A 136 7.65 16.52 -3.69
C LEU A 136 7.68 14.99 -3.46
N SER A 137 8.31 14.15 -4.29
CA SER A 137 8.29 12.69 -4.04
C SER A 137 9.60 12.11 -3.48
N GLY A 138 10.73 12.79 -3.67
CA GLY A 138 12.03 12.27 -3.27
C GLY A 138 12.39 10.91 -3.89
N GLU A 139 11.66 10.50 -4.93
CA GLU A 139 11.83 9.24 -5.64
C GLU A 139 13.10 9.28 -6.50
N VAL A 140 13.83 8.19 -6.46
CA VAL A 140 15.00 7.98 -7.31
C VAL A 140 14.52 7.21 -8.53
N ASP A 141 14.83 7.69 -9.73
CA ASP A 141 14.51 6.90 -10.91
C ASP A 141 15.46 5.70 -10.97
N SER A 142 14.92 4.51 -11.18
CA SER A 142 15.73 3.32 -11.45
C SER A 142 15.85 3.09 -12.96
N ARG A 143 17.08 3.03 -13.48
CA ARG A 143 17.40 2.66 -14.87
C ARG A 143 17.13 1.21 -15.18
N LEU A 144 17.25 0.35 -14.18
CA LEU A 144 16.97 -1.07 -14.29
C LEU A 144 16.54 -1.58 -12.92
N VAL A 145 15.58 -2.49 -12.92
CA VAL A 145 15.12 -3.24 -11.75
C VAL A 145 15.08 -4.70 -12.16
N ALA A 146 15.61 -5.59 -11.33
CA ALA A 146 15.56 -7.02 -11.56
C ALA A 146 15.36 -7.75 -10.24
N ASP A 147 14.45 -8.73 -10.24
CA ASP A 147 14.15 -9.57 -9.10
C ASP A 147 14.89 -10.91 -9.22
N PHE A 148 15.39 -11.40 -8.10
CA PHE A 148 16.19 -12.62 -8.00
C PHE A 148 15.64 -13.54 -6.92
N GLU A 149 15.58 -14.84 -7.21
CA GLU A 149 15.39 -15.87 -6.19
C GLU A 149 16.70 -16.10 -5.43
N GLY A 150 16.72 -15.75 -4.16
CA GLY A 150 17.92 -15.74 -3.34
C GLY A 150 18.88 -14.60 -3.68
N LEU A 151 20.01 -14.56 -2.99
CA LEU A 151 21.03 -13.54 -3.23
C LEU A 151 21.63 -13.71 -4.65
N PRO A 152 21.76 -12.62 -5.42
CA PRO A 152 22.29 -12.67 -6.78
C PRO A 152 23.74 -13.16 -6.78
N LYS A 153 24.11 -14.00 -7.75
CA LYS A 153 25.48 -14.50 -7.93
C LYS A 153 26.30 -13.49 -8.70
N SER A 154 27.63 -13.65 -8.69
CA SER A 154 28.55 -12.72 -9.38
C SER A 154 28.23 -12.50 -10.87
N ASN A 155 27.80 -13.54 -11.58
CA ASN A 155 27.40 -13.41 -12.98
C ASN A 155 26.10 -12.63 -13.14
N ASP A 156 25.15 -12.80 -12.21
CA ASP A 156 23.88 -12.09 -12.20
C ASP A 156 24.11 -10.59 -11.97
N VAL A 157 24.98 -10.25 -11.02
CA VAL A 157 25.35 -8.85 -10.70
C VAL A 157 26.06 -8.20 -11.89
N LEU A 158 27.00 -8.90 -12.52
CA LEU A 158 27.70 -8.41 -13.70
C LEU A 158 26.72 -8.18 -14.87
N LEU A 159 25.84 -9.15 -15.13
CA LEU A 159 24.82 -9.07 -16.17
C LEU A 159 23.88 -7.89 -15.92
N PHE A 160 23.43 -7.69 -14.67
CA PHE A 160 22.60 -6.56 -14.29
C PHE A 160 23.27 -5.22 -14.59
N ILE A 161 24.56 -5.07 -14.25
CA ILE A 161 25.30 -3.84 -14.53
C ILE A 161 25.48 -3.62 -16.04
N LYS A 162 25.78 -4.68 -16.81
CA LYS A 162 25.82 -4.60 -18.28
C LYS A 162 24.46 -4.13 -18.84
N LYS A 163 23.36 -4.73 -18.37
CA LYS A 163 22.00 -4.35 -18.78
C LYS A 163 21.66 -2.92 -18.38
N SER A 164 22.04 -2.43 -17.20
CA SER A 164 21.71 -1.04 -16.81
C SER A 164 22.40 0.02 -17.69
N MET A 165 23.53 -0.34 -18.31
CA MET A 165 24.24 0.46 -19.29
C MET A 165 23.67 0.32 -20.71
N ALA A 166 23.50 -0.92 -21.20
CA ALA A 166 23.12 -1.19 -22.60
C ALA A 166 21.61 -1.27 -22.84
N LEU A 167 20.86 -1.78 -21.87
CA LEU A 167 19.44 -2.11 -21.96
C LEU A 167 18.64 -1.56 -20.76
N PRO A 168 18.67 -0.24 -20.50
CA PRO A 168 17.88 0.31 -19.40
C PRO A 168 16.39 0.29 -19.74
N ILE A 169 15.52 0.48 -18.75
CA ILE A 169 14.08 0.62 -18.97
C ILE A 169 13.78 1.76 -19.97
N SER A 170 12.69 1.64 -20.70
CA SER A 170 12.31 2.39 -21.91
C SER A 170 12.39 3.94 -21.79
N CYS A 171 12.35 4.50 -20.58
CA CYS A 171 12.50 5.94 -20.37
C CYS A 171 13.96 6.43 -20.36
N PHE A 172 14.95 5.55 -20.53
CA PHE A 172 16.37 5.86 -20.52
C PHE A 172 17.05 5.40 -21.82
N ALA A 173 17.97 6.22 -22.32
CA ALA A 173 18.87 5.80 -23.39
C ALA A 173 20.03 4.94 -22.83
N PRO A 174 20.59 4.00 -23.61
CA PRO A 174 21.83 3.33 -23.27
C PRO A 174 22.95 4.34 -22.96
N GLY A 175 23.79 4.06 -21.97
CA GLY A 175 24.89 4.93 -21.61
C GLY A 175 25.76 4.43 -20.47
N VAL A 176 26.72 5.26 -20.06
CA VAL A 176 27.62 5.01 -18.93
C VAL A 176 27.66 6.28 -18.05
N PRO A 177 27.63 6.17 -16.71
CA PRO A 177 27.72 7.35 -15.85
C PRO A 177 29.16 7.90 -15.82
N ALA A 178 29.37 9.07 -15.23
CA ALA A 178 30.71 9.47 -14.83
C ALA A 178 31.17 8.69 -13.58
N GLU A 179 30.26 8.46 -12.64
CA GLU A 179 30.51 7.72 -11.41
C GLU A 179 29.47 6.61 -11.20
N LEU A 180 29.93 5.38 -11.04
CA LEU A 180 29.12 4.23 -10.64
C LEU A 180 29.46 3.82 -9.20
N ARG A 181 28.52 3.96 -8.28
CA ARG A 181 28.64 3.40 -6.93
C ARG A 181 27.87 2.11 -6.82
N ILE A 182 28.49 1.11 -6.22
CA ILE A 182 27.88 -0.18 -5.94
C ILE A 182 27.83 -0.32 -4.42
N THR A 183 26.70 -0.72 -3.86
CA THR A 183 26.58 -0.80 -2.39
C THR A 183 27.45 -1.92 -1.81
N HIS A 184 27.83 -1.77 -0.55
CA HIS A 184 28.78 -2.65 0.14
C HIS A 184 28.39 -4.14 0.16
N GLU A 185 27.10 -4.45 0.04
CA GLU A 185 26.55 -5.81 -0.05
C GLU A 185 27.15 -6.58 -1.23
N PHE A 186 27.65 -5.88 -2.26
CA PHE A 186 28.27 -6.51 -3.42
C PHE A 186 29.80 -6.63 -3.35
N GLU A 187 30.43 -6.30 -2.21
CA GLU A 187 31.88 -6.49 -2.03
C GLU A 187 32.36 -7.91 -2.40
N PRO A 188 31.63 -9.01 -2.07
CA PRO A 188 32.01 -10.35 -2.49
C PRO A 188 32.12 -10.56 -4.01
N HIS A 189 31.45 -9.72 -4.81
CA HIS A 189 31.45 -9.83 -6.27
C HIS A 189 32.52 -8.97 -6.96
N ARG A 190 33.31 -8.19 -6.20
CA ARG A 190 34.34 -7.27 -6.75
C ARG A 190 35.23 -7.91 -7.79
N ALA A 191 35.73 -9.12 -7.51
CA ALA A 191 36.67 -9.82 -8.38
C ALA A 191 36.06 -10.16 -9.76
N ALA A 192 34.76 -10.41 -9.82
CA ALA A 192 34.06 -10.67 -11.07
C ALA A 192 33.69 -9.38 -11.82
N LEU A 193 33.44 -8.29 -11.10
CA LEU A 193 33.05 -7.00 -11.67
C LEU A 193 34.25 -6.21 -12.22
N ALA A 194 35.37 -6.23 -11.52
CA ALA A 194 36.52 -5.37 -11.81
C ALA A 194 37.05 -5.50 -13.25
N PRO A 195 37.24 -6.70 -13.83
CA PRO A 195 37.76 -6.82 -15.20
C PRO A 195 36.92 -6.06 -16.24
N PHE A 196 35.59 -6.12 -16.10
CA PHE A 196 34.67 -5.42 -16.99
C PHE A 196 34.68 -3.91 -16.73
N LEU A 197 34.52 -3.48 -15.48
CA LEU A 197 34.40 -2.07 -15.13
C LEU A 197 35.72 -1.30 -15.34
N ASP A 198 36.87 -1.93 -15.08
CA ASP A 198 38.18 -1.35 -15.35
C ASP A 198 38.44 -1.22 -16.85
N SER A 199 37.93 -2.13 -17.68
CA SER A 199 38.02 -2.01 -19.13
C SER A 199 37.26 -0.79 -19.67
N ILE A 200 36.08 -0.50 -19.08
CA ILE A 200 35.31 0.71 -19.39
C ILE A 200 36.11 1.94 -18.96
N ALA A 201 36.63 1.96 -17.73
CA ALA A 201 37.41 3.08 -17.22
C ALA A 201 38.62 3.38 -18.12
N ALA A 202 39.32 2.35 -18.59
CA ALA A 202 40.46 2.46 -19.49
C ALA A 202 40.09 3.00 -20.89
N ALA A 203 38.87 2.76 -21.37
CA ALA A 203 38.40 3.25 -22.67
C ALA A 203 38.01 4.74 -22.67
N THR A 204 37.98 5.38 -21.51
CA THR A 204 37.53 6.76 -21.35
C THR A 204 38.61 7.82 -21.59
N SER A 205 38.19 9.05 -21.93
CA SER A 205 39.10 10.19 -22.10
C SER A 205 39.19 11.04 -20.83
N SER A 206 40.22 11.89 -20.73
CA SER A 206 40.39 12.81 -19.60
C SER A 206 39.21 13.79 -19.39
N ARG A 207 38.43 14.09 -20.45
CA ARG A 207 37.25 14.98 -20.39
C ARG A 207 35.95 14.26 -20.03
N ARG A 208 35.91 12.93 -20.18
CA ARG A 208 34.72 12.09 -19.97
C ARG A 208 35.14 10.83 -19.25
N LYS A 209 35.52 10.97 -17.98
CA LYS A 209 36.10 9.89 -17.19
C LYS A 209 34.99 9.06 -16.53
N PHE A 210 35.08 7.75 -16.65
CA PHE A 210 34.30 6.79 -15.86
C PHE A 210 35.11 6.37 -14.64
N THR A 211 34.47 6.37 -13.48
CA THR A 211 35.00 5.80 -12.24
C THR A 211 33.95 4.93 -11.59
N TRP A 212 34.39 3.85 -10.95
CA TRP A 212 33.50 2.99 -10.19
C TRP A 212 34.11 2.66 -8.82
N MET A 213 33.26 2.41 -7.84
CA MET A 213 33.68 1.93 -6.52
C MET A 213 32.56 1.13 -5.84
N ILE A 214 32.95 0.25 -4.93
CA ILE A 214 32.03 -0.36 -3.97
C ILE A 214 32.10 0.48 -2.69
N GLU A 215 30.94 0.89 -2.19
CA GLU A 215 30.79 1.64 -0.94
C GLU A 215 31.41 0.86 0.21
N ASP A 216 32.12 1.55 1.10
CA ASP A 216 32.55 0.94 2.35
C ASP A 216 31.38 0.86 3.34
N ALA A 217 31.50 -0.02 4.35
CA ALA A 217 30.45 -0.25 5.33
C ALA A 217 30.03 1.02 6.11
N LYS A 218 30.96 1.95 6.38
CA LYS A 218 30.65 3.19 7.11
C LYS A 218 29.85 4.15 6.24
N THR A 219 30.20 4.26 4.97
CA THR A 219 29.46 5.04 3.99
C THR A 219 28.06 4.47 3.81
N ALA A 220 27.93 3.14 3.72
CA ALA A 220 26.63 2.47 3.61
C ALA A 220 25.76 2.71 4.86
N GLU A 221 26.33 2.59 6.06
CA GLU A 221 25.66 2.89 7.33
C GLU A 221 25.17 4.35 7.38
N PHE A 222 26.04 5.30 7.05
CA PHE A 222 25.69 6.73 7.01
C PHE A 222 24.58 7.04 5.99
N ILE A 223 24.63 6.43 4.79
CA ILE A 223 23.55 6.56 3.80
C ILE A 223 22.25 5.94 4.33
N GLY A 224 22.33 4.82 5.03
CA GLY A 224 21.20 4.19 5.71
C GLY A 224 20.55 5.11 6.74
N GLU A 225 21.34 5.73 7.62
CA GLU A 225 20.88 6.71 8.60
C GLU A 225 20.21 7.93 7.94
N LEU A 226 20.83 8.48 6.90
CA LEU A 226 20.24 9.59 6.13
C LEU A 226 18.92 9.20 5.47
N THR A 227 18.85 7.99 4.92
CA THR A 227 17.63 7.46 4.28
C THR A 227 16.51 7.32 5.30
N TYR A 228 16.82 6.75 6.47
CA TYR A 228 15.87 6.65 7.58
C TYR A 228 15.42 8.03 8.08
N ALA A 229 16.35 8.96 8.31
CA ALA A 229 16.03 10.32 8.75
C ALA A 229 15.11 11.05 7.75
N LYS A 230 15.37 10.88 6.44
CA LYS A 230 14.51 11.40 5.37
C LYS A 230 13.12 10.75 5.42
N ALA A 231 13.03 9.42 5.52
CA ALA A 231 11.76 8.70 5.62
C ALA A 231 10.95 9.13 6.85
N SER A 232 11.58 9.26 8.02
CA SER A 232 10.96 9.76 9.25
C SER A 232 10.45 11.20 9.11
N PHE A 233 11.21 12.07 8.43
CA PHE A 233 10.76 13.44 8.14
C PHE A 233 9.47 13.45 7.30
N PHE A 234 9.44 12.71 6.19
CA PHE A 234 8.25 12.63 5.33
C PHE A 234 7.08 11.93 6.00
N TYR A 235 7.35 10.93 6.85
CA TYR A 235 6.33 10.28 7.66
C TYR A 235 5.63 11.29 8.58
N GLU A 236 6.39 12.05 9.38
CA GLU A 236 5.81 13.04 10.29
C GLU A 236 5.11 14.17 9.54
N GLN A 237 5.68 14.62 8.43
CA GLN A 237 5.06 15.64 7.58
C GLN A 237 3.69 15.16 7.06
N ASN A 238 3.62 13.98 6.45
CA ASN A 238 2.39 13.44 5.89
C ASN A 238 1.37 13.10 6.98
N LYS A 239 1.80 12.49 8.10
CA LYS A 239 0.96 12.25 9.28
C LYS A 239 0.33 13.55 9.79
N SER A 240 1.12 14.62 9.92
CA SER A 240 0.64 15.94 10.37
C SER A 240 -0.36 16.55 9.40
N MET A 241 -0.09 16.51 8.09
CA MET A 241 -1.02 16.97 7.05
C MET A 241 -2.32 16.17 7.05
N GLY A 242 -2.24 14.85 7.19
CA GLY A 242 -3.41 13.97 7.29
C GLY A 242 -4.27 14.27 8.52
N LEU A 243 -3.65 14.51 9.67
CA LEU A 243 -4.36 14.93 10.89
C LEU A 243 -5.10 16.27 10.69
N ARG A 244 -4.48 17.24 10.04
CA ARG A 244 -5.10 18.53 9.72
C ARG A 244 -6.30 18.38 8.79
N ALA A 245 -6.15 17.61 7.70
CA ALA A 245 -7.24 17.34 6.76
C ALA A 245 -8.39 16.57 7.43
N LYS A 246 -8.08 15.60 8.29
CA LYS A 246 -9.10 14.87 9.07
C LYS A 246 -9.91 15.82 9.95
N GLU A 247 -9.26 16.78 10.62
CA GLU A 247 -9.99 17.74 11.45
C GLU A 247 -10.83 18.72 10.64
N GLN A 248 -10.35 19.15 9.46
CA GLN A 248 -11.16 19.93 8.52
C GLN A 248 -12.40 19.14 8.08
N GLY A 249 -12.26 17.84 7.81
CA GLY A 249 -13.39 16.95 7.52
C GLY A 249 -14.38 16.87 8.68
N ASN A 250 -13.88 16.77 9.93
CA ASN A 250 -14.73 16.78 11.12
C ASN A 250 -15.51 18.09 11.28
N VAL A 251 -14.87 19.24 11.02
CA VAL A 251 -15.52 20.56 11.07
C VAL A 251 -16.61 20.66 10.00
N ALA A 252 -16.31 20.26 8.76
CA ALA A 252 -17.27 20.26 7.66
C ALA A 252 -18.46 19.33 7.93
N PHE A 253 -18.19 18.12 8.43
CA PHE A 253 -19.21 17.14 8.79
C PHE A 253 -20.15 17.68 9.87
N ARG A 254 -19.62 18.26 10.95
CA ARG A 254 -20.42 18.88 12.02
C ARG A 254 -21.25 20.08 11.53
N SER A 255 -20.78 20.74 10.47
CA SER A 255 -21.48 21.88 9.85
C SER A 255 -22.49 21.49 8.78
N GLY A 256 -22.76 20.19 8.59
CA GLY A 256 -23.69 19.67 7.58
C GLY A 256 -23.17 19.76 6.14
N LYS A 257 -21.88 20.08 5.95
CA LYS A 257 -21.25 20.20 4.63
C LYS A 257 -20.67 18.86 4.18
N THR A 258 -21.54 17.92 3.83
CA THR A 258 -21.16 16.52 3.60
C THR A 258 -20.12 16.36 2.48
N LYS A 259 -20.26 17.09 1.37
CA LYS A 259 -19.30 17.04 0.26
C LYS A 259 -17.89 17.46 0.70
N GLU A 260 -17.77 18.64 1.33
CA GLU A 260 -16.50 19.14 1.87
C GLU A 260 -15.90 18.15 2.89
N ALA A 261 -16.73 17.50 3.70
CA ALA A 261 -16.27 16.49 4.66
C ALA A 261 -15.65 15.27 3.96
N ILE A 262 -16.33 14.72 2.94
CA ILE A 262 -15.83 13.58 2.16
C ILE A 262 -14.51 13.93 1.47
N ASP A 263 -14.42 15.12 0.87
CA ASP A 263 -13.20 15.58 0.20
C ASP A 263 -12.03 15.68 1.17
N HIS A 264 -12.23 16.30 2.35
CA HIS A 264 -11.20 16.41 3.37
C HIS A 264 -10.80 15.06 3.97
N TYR A 265 -11.74 14.15 4.22
CA TYR A 265 -11.40 12.80 4.67
C TYR A 265 -10.61 12.02 3.62
N THR A 266 -10.97 12.15 2.34
CA THR A 266 -10.23 11.51 1.24
C THR A 266 -8.80 12.06 1.15
N GLN A 267 -8.61 13.37 1.30
CA GLN A 267 -7.27 13.96 1.38
C GLN A 267 -6.48 13.46 2.59
N ALA A 268 -7.12 13.34 3.75
CA ALA A 268 -6.48 12.81 4.95
C ALA A 268 -5.98 11.38 4.75
N LEU A 269 -6.80 10.52 4.12
CA LEU A 269 -6.43 9.14 3.82
C LEU A 269 -5.23 9.04 2.88
N ARG A 270 -5.19 9.84 1.81
CA ARG A 270 -4.01 9.90 0.92
C ARG A 270 -2.73 10.24 1.69
N ARG A 271 -2.79 11.21 2.60
CA ARG A 271 -1.62 11.57 3.42
C ARG A 271 -1.23 10.48 4.41
N PHE A 272 -2.20 9.78 4.98
CA PHE A 272 -1.89 8.63 5.83
C PHE A 272 -1.29 7.46 5.04
N GLU A 273 -1.75 7.21 3.82
CA GLU A 273 -1.15 6.23 2.91
C GLU A 273 0.30 6.61 2.55
N ASP A 274 0.55 7.87 2.20
CA ASP A 274 1.90 8.39 1.93
C ASP A 274 2.83 8.22 3.14
N ALA A 275 2.31 8.44 4.37
CA ALA A 275 3.04 8.20 5.61
C ALA A 275 3.31 6.71 5.85
N HIS A 276 2.31 5.85 5.64
CA HIS A 276 2.43 4.40 5.83
C HIS A 276 3.45 3.76 4.88
N CYS A 277 3.60 4.31 3.67
CA CYS A 277 4.57 3.83 2.67
C CYS A 277 6.03 4.18 3.01
N GLN A 278 6.28 5.04 4.00
CA GLN A 278 7.65 5.38 4.39
C GLN A 278 8.34 4.19 5.07
N LYS A 279 9.67 4.07 4.86
CA LYS A 279 10.53 3.06 5.51
C LYS A 279 10.82 3.43 6.97
N VAL A 280 9.77 3.48 7.78
CA VAL A 280 9.79 3.79 9.22
C VAL A 280 9.50 2.55 10.07
N LEU A 281 9.56 2.68 11.39
CA LEU A 281 9.36 1.55 12.31
C LEU A 281 7.93 1.00 12.23
N GLU A 282 7.79 -0.29 12.50
CA GLU A 282 6.48 -0.97 12.48
C GLU A 282 5.47 -0.35 13.47
N LYS A 283 5.95 0.19 14.58
CA LYS A 283 5.12 0.92 15.55
C LYS A 283 4.49 2.17 14.93
N GLU A 284 5.25 2.90 14.11
CA GLU A 284 4.81 4.12 13.43
C GLU A 284 3.79 3.78 12.33
N LYS A 285 4.03 2.71 11.57
CA LYS A 285 3.05 2.19 10.60
C LYS A 285 1.71 1.84 11.26
N LYS A 286 1.75 1.10 12.37
CA LYS A 286 0.56 0.76 13.16
C LYS A 286 -0.17 1.99 13.70
N GLU A 287 0.55 3.04 14.08
CA GLU A 287 -0.05 4.29 14.52
C GLU A 287 -0.87 4.96 13.40
N VAL A 288 -0.29 5.07 12.21
CA VAL A 288 -0.99 5.67 11.05
C VAL A 288 -2.14 4.79 10.57
N MET A 289 -2.01 3.47 10.61
CA MET A 289 -3.14 2.55 10.31
C MET A 289 -4.35 2.78 11.21
N LYS A 290 -4.14 3.05 12.51
CA LYS A 290 -5.23 3.43 13.42
C LYS A 290 -5.86 4.77 13.04
N LEU A 291 -5.05 5.75 12.61
CA LEU A 291 -5.56 7.04 12.12
C LEU A 291 -6.38 6.85 10.84
N MET A 292 -5.95 5.97 9.94
CA MET A 292 -6.70 5.57 8.74
C MET A 292 -8.03 4.95 9.13
N ALA A 293 -8.06 3.93 10.01
CA ALA A 293 -9.29 3.28 10.46
C ALA A 293 -10.36 4.28 10.95
N VAL A 294 -9.94 5.25 11.79
CA VAL A 294 -10.82 6.32 12.28
C VAL A 294 -11.34 7.20 11.13
N THR A 295 -10.47 7.55 10.19
CA THR A 295 -10.78 8.49 9.10
C THR A 295 -11.68 7.84 8.04
N ILE A 296 -11.41 6.58 7.69
CA ILE A 296 -12.27 5.76 6.82
C ILE A 296 -13.66 5.63 7.44
N SER A 297 -13.75 5.32 8.74
CA SER A 297 -15.03 5.23 9.46
C SER A 297 -15.79 6.57 9.48
N ASN A 298 -15.10 7.71 9.62
CA ASN A 298 -15.75 9.02 9.52
C ASN A 298 -16.26 9.31 8.11
N ARG A 299 -15.52 8.91 7.07
CA ARG A 299 -15.97 9.05 5.67
C ARG A 299 -17.16 8.15 5.36
N SER A 300 -17.17 6.91 5.85
CA SER A 300 -18.35 6.02 5.83
C SER A 300 -19.59 6.72 6.43
N ALA A 301 -19.43 7.39 7.57
CA ALA A 301 -20.51 8.14 8.19
C ALA A 301 -21.07 9.27 7.32
N ALA A 302 -20.20 9.96 6.58
CA ALA A 302 -20.58 11.02 5.65
C ALA A 302 -21.35 10.48 4.45
N PHE A 303 -20.90 9.36 3.88
CA PHE A 303 -21.58 8.71 2.77
C PHE A 303 -22.98 8.18 3.09
N VAL A 304 -23.26 7.84 4.35
CA VAL A 304 -24.61 7.41 4.77
C VAL A 304 -25.62 8.57 4.81
N LEU A 305 -25.17 9.81 5.00
CA LEU A 305 -26.07 10.96 5.16
C LEU A 305 -26.94 11.15 3.90
N PRO A 306 -28.28 11.29 4.04
CA PRO A 306 -29.15 11.54 2.90
C PRO A 306 -28.78 12.84 2.17
N GLY A 307 -28.81 12.81 0.85
CA GLY A 307 -28.53 13.99 0.01
C GLY A 307 -27.81 13.61 -1.29
N GLU A 308 -27.32 14.63 -2.00
CA GLU A 308 -26.62 14.47 -3.29
C GLU A 308 -25.36 13.59 -3.19
N THR A 309 -24.68 13.61 -2.04
CA THR A 309 -23.45 12.85 -1.81
C THR A 309 -23.69 11.51 -1.12
N GLN A 310 -24.94 11.06 -1.00
CA GLN A 310 -25.25 9.76 -0.41
C GLN A 310 -24.73 8.65 -1.32
N ASP A 311 -23.88 7.79 -0.76
CA ASP A 311 -23.29 6.66 -1.46
C ASP A 311 -23.17 5.46 -0.51
N LEU A 312 -24.21 4.63 -0.48
CA LEU A 312 -24.28 3.52 0.46
C LEU A 312 -23.27 2.41 0.15
N GLU A 313 -22.87 2.25 -1.11
CA GLU A 313 -21.85 1.28 -1.50
C GLU A 313 -20.48 1.70 -0.95
N SER A 314 -20.09 2.95 -1.19
CA SER A 314 -18.87 3.52 -0.62
C SER A 314 -18.89 3.51 0.91
N ALA A 315 -20.06 3.75 1.53
CA ALA A 315 -20.20 3.67 2.98
C ALA A 315 -19.94 2.27 3.55
N VAL A 316 -20.47 1.23 2.90
CA VAL A 316 -20.23 -0.18 3.29
C VAL A 316 -18.77 -0.57 3.07
N ASN A 317 -18.20 -0.17 1.92
CA ASN A 317 -16.79 -0.41 1.61
C ASN A 317 -15.87 0.23 2.67
N ASP A 318 -16.09 1.50 2.99
CA ASP A 318 -15.31 2.20 4.02
C ASP A 318 -15.53 1.57 5.41
N GLY A 319 -16.76 1.20 5.79
CA GLY A 319 -17.01 0.51 7.05
C GLY A 319 -16.20 -0.79 7.18
N THR A 320 -16.13 -1.56 6.10
CA THR A 320 -15.34 -2.80 6.02
C THR A 320 -13.83 -2.52 6.08
N LYS A 321 -13.34 -1.55 5.30
CA LYS A 321 -11.92 -1.14 5.30
C LYS A 321 -11.47 -0.59 6.66
N ALA A 322 -12.34 0.08 7.41
CA ALA A 322 -12.03 0.56 8.75
C ALA A 322 -11.77 -0.59 9.74
N ILE A 323 -12.56 -1.67 9.65
CA ILE A 323 -12.36 -2.88 10.46
C ILE A 323 -11.08 -3.61 10.03
N PHE A 324 -10.81 -3.69 8.73
CA PHE A 324 -9.56 -4.28 8.23
C PHE A 324 -8.33 -3.51 8.75
N ALA A 325 -8.39 -2.17 8.74
CA ALA A 325 -7.30 -1.33 9.20
C ALA A 325 -7.07 -1.40 10.72
N ASP A 326 -8.12 -1.52 11.52
CA ASP A 326 -8.05 -1.80 12.96
C ASP A 326 -9.25 -2.65 13.41
N LYS A 327 -9.02 -3.97 13.53
CA LYS A 327 -10.07 -4.93 13.90
C LYS A 327 -10.66 -4.70 15.29
N PHE A 328 -9.99 -3.94 16.15
CA PHE A 328 -10.44 -3.60 17.50
C PHE A 328 -11.12 -2.22 17.54
N TYR A 329 -11.36 -1.60 16.39
CA TYR A 329 -12.02 -0.31 16.33
C TYR A 329 -13.55 -0.48 16.33
N ALA A 330 -14.16 -0.47 17.51
CA ALA A 330 -15.62 -0.66 17.70
C ALA A 330 -16.48 0.21 16.77
N LYS A 331 -16.09 1.48 16.55
CA LYS A 331 -16.84 2.38 15.66
C LYS A 331 -16.84 1.91 14.20
N GLY A 332 -15.83 1.16 13.74
CA GLY A 332 -15.81 0.54 12.41
C GLY A 332 -17.01 -0.38 12.20
N TYR A 333 -17.24 -1.32 13.13
CA TYR A 333 -18.42 -2.20 13.12
C TYR A 333 -19.73 -1.41 13.19
N ALA A 334 -19.80 -0.40 14.06
CA ALA A 334 -20.98 0.46 14.17
C ALA A 334 -21.29 1.20 12.85
N ARG A 335 -20.28 1.70 12.12
CA ARG A 335 -20.45 2.38 10.83
C ARG A 335 -20.86 1.41 9.73
N LEU A 336 -20.21 0.24 9.67
CA LEU A 336 -20.59 -0.82 8.72
C LEU A 336 -22.04 -1.24 8.92
N ALA A 337 -22.46 -1.50 10.15
CA ALA A 337 -23.84 -1.86 10.47
C ALA A 337 -24.81 -0.73 10.09
N LYS A 338 -24.46 0.52 10.36
CA LYS A 338 -25.29 1.67 9.98
C LYS A 338 -25.44 1.82 8.46
N ALA A 339 -24.37 1.59 7.70
CA ALA A 339 -24.40 1.63 6.23
C ALA A 339 -25.23 0.47 5.65
N GLN A 340 -25.07 -0.74 6.19
CA GLN A 340 -25.89 -1.91 5.81
C GLN A 340 -27.37 -1.68 6.12
N GLN A 341 -27.68 -1.13 7.30
CA GLN A 341 -29.04 -0.79 7.68
C GLN A 341 -29.64 0.27 6.73
N ALA A 342 -28.88 1.31 6.39
CA ALA A 342 -29.32 2.32 5.42
C ALA A 342 -29.55 1.73 4.01
N SER A 343 -28.85 0.66 3.67
CA SER A 343 -29.04 -0.12 2.43
C SER A 343 -30.19 -1.13 2.50
N GLY A 344 -30.90 -1.22 3.63
CA GLY A 344 -31.96 -2.21 3.87
C GLY A 344 -31.47 -3.63 4.23
N ASN A 345 -30.16 -3.83 4.38
CA ASN A 345 -29.55 -5.12 4.67
C ASN A 345 -29.42 -5.38 6.19
N PHE A 346 -30.55 -5.51 6.89
CA PHE A 346 -30.57 -5.65 8.36
C PHE A 346 -29.82 -6.87 8.88
N ALA A 347 -29.90 -8.02 8.20
CA ALA A 347 -29.16 -9.23 8.57
C ALA A 347 -27.64 -8.98 8.58
N LYS A 348 -27.10 -8.39 7.50
CA LYS A 348 -25.69 -8.00 7.42
C LYS A 348 -25.28 -6.96 8.46
N ALA A 349 -26.20 -6.05 8.83
CA ALA A 349 -25.95 -5.10 9.90
C ALA A 349 -25.78 -5.81 11.26
N GLN A 350 -26.62 -6.81 11.55
CA GLN A 350 -26.47 -7.61 12.78
C GLN A 350 -25.20 -8.47 12.74
N ASP A 351 -24.88 -9.07 11.59
CA ASP A 351 -23.66 -9.88 11.40
C ASP A 351 -22.40 -9.08 11.73
N ALA A 352 -22.28 -7.85 11.20
CA ALA A 352 -21.14 -6.98 11.47
C ALA A 352 -20.96 -6.69 12.97
N ILE A 353 -22.04 -6.40 13.70
CA ILE A 353 -21.94 -6.14 15.13
C ILE A 353 -21.62 -7.42 15.92
N ALA A 354 -22.24 -8.54 15.55
CA ALA A 354 -21.98 -9.84 16.15
C ALA A 354 -20.51 -10.24 15.98
N GLU A 355 -19.93 -10.04 14.80
CA GLU A 355 -18.51 -10.25 14.53
C GLU A 355 -17.61 -9.45 15.48
N GLY A 356 -17.88 -8.15 15.64
CA GLY A 356 -17.16 -7.32 16.60
C GLY A 356 -17.28 -7.84 18.03
N LEU A 357 -18.49 -8.17 18.50
CA LEU A 357 -18.74 -8.65 19.86
C LEU A 357 -18.18 -10.04 20.18
N ARG A 358 -17.75 -10.82 19.18
CA ARG A 358 -16.99 -12.08 19.38
C ARG A 358 -15.56 -11.83 19.81
N LEU A 359 -15.00 -10.64 19.53
CA LEU A 359 -13.64 -10.32 19.92
C LEU A 359 -13.56 -10.09 21.44
N PRO A 360 -12.63 -10.73 22.16
CA PRO A 360 -12.48 -10.55 23.60
C PRO A 360 -12.32 -9.08 24.04
N GLU A 361 -11.69 -8.26 23.19
CA GLU A 361 -11.45 -6.84 23.42
C GLU A 361 -12.73 -6.00 23.28
N LEU A 362 -13.73 -6.47 22.53
CA LEU A 362 -14.96 -5.73 22.23
C LEU A 362 -16.23 -6.35 22.80
N GLN A 363 -16.17 -7.56 23.37
CA GLN A 363 -17.34 -8.27 23.92
C GLN A 363 -18.13 -7.50 24.98
N ASN A 364 -17.52 -6.47 25.60
CA ASN A 364 -18.13 -5.60 26.61
C ASN A 364 -18.36 -4.15 26.11
N GLU A 365 -18.19 -3.87 24.83
CA GLU A 365 -18.44 -2.55 24.25
C GLU A 365 -19.94 -2.23 24.22
N SER A 366 -20.39 -1.45 25.20
CA SER A 366 -21.82 -1.12 25.39
C SER A 366 -22.49 -0.56 24.14
N GLY A 367 -21.79 0.30 23.38
CA GLY A 367 -22.34 0.87 22.15
C GLY A 367 -22.64 -0.18 21.07
N LEU A 368 -21.81 -1.22 20.95
CA LEU A 368 -22.08 -2.33 20.02
C LEU A 368 -23.23 -3.20 20.52
N VAL A 369 -23.26 -3.47 21.83
CA VAL A 369 -24.37 -4.21 22.46
C VAL A 369 -25.71 -3.51 22.25
N ASP A 370 -25.76 -2.19 22.43
CA ASP A 370 -26.95 -1.38 22.22
C ASP A 370 -27.42 -1.41 20.76
N ILE A 371 -26.49 -1.32 19.81
CA ILE A 371 -26.80 -1.42 18.38
C ILE A 371 -27.38 -2.80 18.05
N LEU A 372 -26.75 -3.90 18.52
CA LEU A 372 -27.23 -5.25 18.24
C LEU A 372 -28.64 -5.47 18.81
N ILE A 373 -28.86 -5.08 20.06
CA ILE A 373 -30.19 -5.15 20.69
C ILE A 373 -31.20 -4.34 19.88
N GLY A 374 -30.86 -3.12 19.49
CA GLY A 374 -31.72 -2.28 18.65
C GLY A 374 -32.08 -2.97 17.34
N LEU A 375 -31.11 -3.54 16.63
CA LEU A 375 -31.33 -4.26 15.37
C LEU A 375 -32.17 -5.54 15.56
N GLN A 376 -32.10 -6.20 16.70
CA GLN A 376 -32.87 -7.42 17.01
C GLN A 376 -34.30 -7.13 17.52
N THR A 377 -34.58 -5.88 17.88
CA THR A 377 -35.85 -5.46 18.51
C THR A 377 -36.55 -4.36 17.71
N ASP A 378 -36.16 -4.15 16.46
CA ASP A 378 -36.68 -3.10 15.58
C ASP A 378 -36.61 -1.70 16.24
N GLY A 379 -35.53 -1.45 16.98
CA GLY A 379 -35.24 -0.20 17.68
C GLY A 379 -35.95 -0.03 19.03
N LYS A 380 -36.74 -1.01 19.48
CA LYS A 380 -37.52 -0.91 20.74
C LYS A 380 -36.67 -1.11 21.99
N GLY A 381 -35.53 -1.78 21.88
CA GLY A 381 -34.72 -2.16 23.03
C GLY A 381 -35.26 -3.40 23.76
N LEU A 382 -34.60 -3.76 24.86
CA LEU A 382 -35.06 -4.86 25.71
C LEU A 382 -36.24 -4.38 26.59
N PRO A 383 -37.36 -5.13 26.63
CA PRO A 383 -38.50 -4.80 27.48
C PRO A 383 -38.13 -4.71 28.97
N GLU A 384 -38.84 -3.83 29.70
CA GLU A 384 -38.78 -3.77 31.17
C GLU A 384 -39.67 -4.83 31.83
N ASP A 385 -40.79 -5.17 31.19
CA ASP A 385 -41.70 -6.23 31.64
C ASP A 385 -41.03 -7.62 31.50
N ASP A 386 -41.08 -8.41 32.57
CA ASP A 386 -40.42 -9.71 32.65
C ASP A 386 -40.98 -10.73 31.66
N GLU A 387 -42.29 -10.72 31.42
CA GLU A 387 -42.93 -11.67 30.51
C GLU A 387 -42.59 -11.34 29.06
N GLU A 388 -42.67 -10.05 28.72
CA GLU A 388 -42.29 -9.55 27.41
C GLU A 388 -40.79 -9.74 27.14
N PHE A 389 -39.94 -9.50 28.15
CA PHE A 389 -38.51 -9.75 28.07
C PHE A 389 -38.21 -11.23 27.77
N ARG A 390 -38.80 -12.17 28.53
CA ARG A 390 -38.60 -13.61 28.29
C ARG A 390 -39.06 -14.03 26.89
N ARG A 391 -40.15 -13.44 26.39
CA ARG A 391 -40.64 -13.68 25.02
C ARG A 391 -39.63 -13.20 23.98
N VAL A 392 -39.12 -11.98 24.11
CA VAL A 392 -38.11 -11.42 23.19
C VAL A 392 -36.79 -12.21 23.25
N ALA A 393 -36.33 -12.53 24.46
CA ALA A 393 -35.10 -13.30 24.67
C ALA A 393 -35.22 -14.72 24.07
N ARG A 394 -36.34 -15.41 24.29
CA ARG A 394 -36.60 -16.73 23.68
C ARG A 394 -36.61 -16.64 22.15
N ARG A 395 -37.25 -15.62 21.59
CA ARG A 395 -37.27 -15.41 20.14
C ARG A 395 -35.86 -15.28 19.58
N ILE A 396 -35.02 -14.44 20.18
CA ILE A 396 -33.65 -14.19 19.72
C ILE A 396 -32.75 -15.41 19.91
N LEU A 397 -32.87 -16.11 21.04
CA LEU A 397 -31.97 -17.21 21.42
C LEU A 397 -32.38 -18.57 20.84
N HIS A 398 -33.66 -18.77 20.49
CA HIS A 398 -34.18 -20.10 20.15
C HIS A 398 -35.15 -20.09 18.96
N ASP A 399 -36.15 -19.22 18.93
CA ASP A 399 -37.25 -19.36 17.96
C ASP A 399 -36.85 -18.90 16.55
N ASP A 400 -36.05 -17.83 16.44
CA ASP A 400 -35.45 -17.37 15.18
C ASP A 400 -34.08 -18.02 15.00
N GLN A 401 -34.02 -19.01 14.10
CA GLN A 401 -32.81 -19.79 13.85
C GLN A 401 -31.64 -18.92 13.34
N GLU A 402 -31.92 -17.87 12.56
CA GLU A 402 -30.87 -16.99 12.03
C GLU A 402 -30.30 -16.13 13.14
N SER A 403 -31.17 -15.50 13.95
CA SER A 403 -30.75 -14.73 15.12
C SER A 403 -30.03 -15.59 16.15
N SER A 404 -30.53 -16.79 16.44
CA SER A 404 -29.95 -17.73 17.41
C SER A 404 -28.53 -18.11 17.01
N LYS A 405 -28.34 -18.54 15.76
CA LYS A 405 -27.02 -18.87 15.22
C LYS A 405 -26.07 -17.68 15.23
N ARG A 406 -26.56 -16.47 14.90
CA ARG A 406 -25.74 -15.25 14.87
C ARG A 406 -25.14 -14.92 16.23
N VAL A 407 -25.82 -15.27 17.32
CA VAL A 407 -25.42 -14.87 18.67
C VAL A 407 -24.98 -16.03 19.56
N GLU A 408 -24.91 -17.25 19.03
CA GLU A 408 -24.66 -18.47 19.80
C GLU A 408 -23.34 -18.43 20.57
N ASP A 409 -22.32 -17.77 20.02
CA ASP A 409 -20.96 -17.70 20.53
C ASP A 409 -20.59 -16.32 21.13
N ILE A 410 -21.52 -15.35 21.10
CA ILE A 410 -21.32 -14.04 21.72
C ILE A 410 -21.33 -14.18 23.25
N LYS A 411 -20.28 -13.65 23.89
CA LYS A 411 -20.08 -13.62 25.35
C LYS A 411 -20.19 -12.19 25.88
N GLY A 412 -19.81 -11.99 27.14
CA GLY A 412 -19.71 -10.66 27.75
C GLY A 412 -21.06 -9.97 27.93
N LEU A 413 -21.03 -8.64 27.86
CA LEU A 413 -22.13 -7.77 28.21
C LEU A 413 -23.41 -8.03 27.42
N TRP A 414 -23.33 -8.39 26.13
CA TRP A 414 -24.52 -8.73 25.35
C TRP A 414 -25.22 -9.96 25.94
N ARG A 415 -24.46 -11.01 26.27
CA ARG A 415 -25.00 -12.24 26.86
C ARG A 415 -25.63 -11.94 28.21
N GLU A 416 -24.94 -11.19 29.07
CA GLU A 416 -25.44 -10.78 30.38
C GLU A 416 -26.79 -10.06 30.30
N ARG A 417 -26.95 -9.18 29.30
CA ARG A 417 -28.20 -8.41 29.10
C ARG A 417 -29.34 -9.24 28.56
N ILE A 418 -29.10 -10.20 27.67
CA ILE A 418 -30.17 -11.03 27.08
C ILE A 418 -30.59 -12.18 28.01
N THR A 419 -29.74 -12.59 28.95
CA THR A 419 -30.02 -13.68 29.89
C THR A 419 -30.32 -13.20 31.31
N ARG A 420 -30.70 -11.93 31.52
CA ARG A 420 -30.93 -11.29 32.84
C ARG A 420 -31.27 -12.34 33.91
N VAL A 421 -30.36 -12.56 34.87
CA VAL A 421 -30.68 -13.34 36.06
C VAL A 421 -31.63 -12.44 36.88
N PRO A 422 -32.86 -12.86 37.17
CA PRO A 422 -33.74 -12.07 38.02
C PRO A 422 -33.07 -11.88 39.38
N LEU A 423 -32.89 -10.63 39.81
CA LEU A 423 -32.58 -10.30 41.20
C LEU A 423 -33.84 -10.50 42.05
N SER A 424 -34.30 -11.75 42.21
CA SER A 424 -35.36 -12.12 43.16
C SER A 424 -35.50 -13.64 43.34
N ALA A 425 -34.50 -14.26 43.97
CA ALA A 425 -34.67 -15.47 44.77
C ALA A 425 -33.46 -15.68 45.70
N SER A 426 -33.09 -14.66 46.47
CA SER A 426 -32.30 -14.81 47.70
C SER A 426 -33.11 -14.25 48.88
N GLY A 427 -34.36 -14.68 48.97
CA GLY A 427 -35.11 -14.77 50.21
C GLY A 427 -35.28 -16.26 50.49
N ASP A 428 -34.91 -16.67 51.69
CA ASP A 428 -34.91 -18.02 52.25
C ASP A 428 -33.67 -18.88 51.96
N LEU A 429 -32.63 -18.65 52.76
CA LEU A 429 -32.06 -19.67 53.67
C LEU A 429 -31.41 -19.00 54.89
#